data_AF-A0A520BPZ6-F1
#
_entry.id   AF-A0A520BPZ6-F1
#
_cell.length_a   1.000
_cell.length_b   1.000
_cell.length_c   1.000
_cell.angle_alpha   90.00
_cell.angle_beta   90.00
_cell.angle_gamma   90.00
#
_symmetry.space_group_name_H-M   'P 1'
#
loop_
_entity.id
_entity.type
_entity.pdbx_description
1 polymer ?
#
loop_
_entity_poly.entity_id
_entity_poly.type
_entity_poly.pdbx_seq_one_letter_code
_entity_poly.pdbx_strand_id
1 'polypeptide(L)'
;MKNSLIKLLFLTGIFGILIACSTQKDKFLNRNFQALNTKYNVMYNGDIALQKGIEDLKLQYNDNFWEILPIERMVVSKENSLPGEKTKNANFERAEEKATKAIQKRSMNIDGKEKNSQMDEAHLLLGKARYYDLRFVPALEAFSHFLVSSQV
;
A
#
# COMPACT_ATOMS: atom_id res chain seq x y z
N MET A 1 -54.60 -9.87 -6.98
CA MET A 1 -53.45 -10.72 -6.56
C MET A 1 -52.30 -10.75 -7.57
N LYS A 2 -52.53 -10.83 -8.89
CA LYS A 2 -51.43 -10.81 -9.89
C LYS A 2 -50.51 -9.58 -9.83
N ASN A 3 -51.06 -8.38 -9.61
CA ASN A 3 -50.23 -7.15 -9.54
C ASN A 3 -49.35 -7.06 -8.29
N SER A 4 -49.74 -7.67 -7.16
CA SER A 4 -48.87 -7.71 -5.97
C SER A 4 -47.76 -8.76 -6.11
N LEU A 5 -48.04 -9.87 -6.80
CA LEU A 5 -47.04 -10.87 -7.18
C LEU A 5 -45.99 -10.30 -8.15
N ILE A 6 -46.42 -9.54 -9.16
CA ILE A 6 -45.48 -8.88 -10.11
C ILE A 6 -44.61 -7.84 -9.38
N LYS A 7 -45.20 -7.03 -8.47
CA LYS A 7 -44.43 -6.08 -7.64
C LYS A 7 -43.42 -6.79 -6.74
N LEU A 8 -43.78 -7.93 -6.15
CA LEU A 8 -42.89 -8.76 -5.32
C LEU A 8 -41.75 -9.37 -6.17
N LEU A 9 -42.05 -9.82 -7.39
CA LEU A 9 -41.05 -10.35 -8.33
C LEU A 9 -40.08 -9.27 -8.82
N PHE A 10 -40.58 -8.05 -9.03
CA PHE A 10 -39.74 -6.89 -9.35
C PHE A 10 -38.84 -6.49 -8.18
N LEU A 11 -39.38 -6.46 -6.96
CA LEU A 11 -38.63 -6.11 -5.75
C LEU A 11 -37.54 -7.14 -5.43
N THR A 12 -37.85 -8.43 -5.57
CA THR A 12 -36.88 -9.52 -5.40
C THR A 12 -35.83 -9.56 -6.52
N GLY A 13 -36.22 -9.24 -7.76
CA GLY A 13 -35.29 -9.10 -8.89
C GLY A 13 -34.27 -7.97 -8.69
N ILE A 14 -34.72 -6.80 -8.21
CA ILE A 14 -33.83 -5.68 -7.87
C ILE A 14 -32.85 -6.07 -6.76
N PHE A 15 -33.32 -6.78 -5.73
CA PHE A 15 -32.47 -7.25 -4.64
C PHE A 15 -31.41 -8.27 -5.13
N GLY A 16 -31.75 -9.14 -6.08
CA GLY A 16 -30.81 -10.08 -6.69
C GLY A 16 -29.67 -9.39 -7.47
N ILE A 17 -29.97 -8.27 -8.15
CA ILE A 17 -28.96 -7.48 -8.89
C ILE A 17 -27.95 -6.84 -7.93
N LEU A 18 -28.40 -6.39 -6.75
CA LEU A 18 -27.51 -5.80 -5.74
C LEU A 18 -26.52 -6.82 -5.16
N ILE A 19 -26.90 -8.10 -5.04
CA ILE A 19 -26.03 -9.17 -4.51
C ILE A 19 -24.99 -9.62 -5.56
N ALA A 20 -25.27 -9.50 -6.86
CA ALA A 20 -24.40 -10.00 -7.92
C ALA A 20 -23.14 -9.14 -8.17
N CYS A 21 -23.14 -7.88 -7.71
CA CYS A 21 -22.05 -6.93 -7.89
C CYS A 21 -20.91 -7.22 -6.89
N SER A 22 -19.92 -8.00 -7.32
CA SER A 22 -18.70 -8.29 -6.54
C SER A 22 -17.49 -7.64 -7.20
N THR A 23 -16.68 -6.95 -6.39
CA THR A 23 -15.50 -6.19 -6.82
C THR A 23 -14.25 -7.06 -7.01
N GLN A 24 -14.25 -8.30 -6.52
CA GLN A 24 -13.08 -9.20 -6.50
C GLN A 24 -13.05 -10.25 -7.62
N LYS A 25 -14.06 -10.28 -8.49
CA LYS A 25 -14.12 -11.25 -9.60
C LYS A 25 -13.01 -10.97 -10.64
N ASP A 26 -12.43 -12.02 -11.22
CA ASP A 26 -11.49 -11.91 -12.34
C ASP A 26 -12.23 -11.49 -13.62
N LYS A 27 -12.46 -10.18 -13.74
CA LYS A 27 -13.03 -9.56 -14.94
C LYS A 27 -12.14 -8.41 -15.36
N PHE A 28 -12.01 -8.20 -16.67
CA PHE A 28 -11.19 -7.13 -17.23
C PHE A 28 -11.51 -5.76 -16.60
N LEU A 29 -12.80 -5.40 -16.50
CA LEU A 29 -13.21 -4.12 -15.90
C LEU A 29 -12.84 -4.02 -14.42
N ASN A 30 -13.07 -5.07 -13.64
CA ASN A 30 -12.72 -5.10 -12.22
C ASN A 30 -11.21 -4.97 -12.01
N ARG A 31 -10.40 -5.71 -12.76
CA ARG A 31 -8.93 -5.67 -12.68
C ARG A 31 -8.39 -4.28 -12.99
N ASN A 32 -8.85 -3.68 -14.07
CA ASN A 32 -8.43 -2.32 -14.44
C ASN A 32 -8.92 -1.28 -13.41
N PHE A 33 -10.15 -1.39 -12.92
CA PHE A 33 -10.67 -0.49 -11.90
C PHE A 33 -9.83 -0.55 -10.62
N GLN A 34 -9.46 -1.75 -10.17
CA GLN A 34 -8.61 -1.93 -9.00
C GLN A 34 -7.20 -1.39 -9.24
N ALA A 35 -6.59 -1.67 -10.40
CA ALA A 35 -5.26 -1.17 -10.74
C ALA A 35 -5.22 0.37 -10.83
N LEU A 36 -6.17 0.99 -11.53
CA LEU A 36 -6.24 2.46 -11.67
C LEU A 36 -6.43 3.14 -10.31
N ASN A 37 -7.30 2.59 -9.47
CA ASN A 37 -7.56 3.17 -8.16
C ASN A 37 -6.37 2.94 -7.20
N THR A 38 -5.68 1.80 -7.28
CA THR A 38 -4.41 1.62 -6.57
C THR A 38 -3.39 2.68 -7.00
N LYS A 39 -3.19 2.87 -8.31
CA LYS A 39 -2.22 3.82 -8.87
C LYS A 39 -2.49 5.27 -8.48
N TYR A 40 -3.68 5.77 -8.80
CA TYR A 40 -3.97 7.21 -8.72
C TYR A 40 -4.48 7.67 -7.36
N ASN A 41 -4.88 6.75 -6.46
CA ASN A 41 -5.32 7.11 -5.13
C ASN A 41 -4.33 6.66 -4.07
N VAL A 42 -4.10 5.36 -3.96
CA VAL A 42 -3.35 4.82 -2.82
C VAL A 42 -1.85 5.02 -3.00
N MET A 43 -1.31 4.63 -4.16
CA MET A 43 0.11 4.77 -4.49
C MET A 43 0.52 6.23 -4.59
N TYR A 44 -0.19 7.03 -5.38
CA TYR A 44 0.10 8.46 -5.53
C TYR A 44 0.19 9.21 -4.19
N ASN A 45 -0.81 9.03 -3.31
CA ASN A 45 -0.78 9.68 -1.99
C ASN A 45 0.29 9.11 -1.06
N GLY A 46 0.60 7.82 -1.19
CA GLY A 46 1.67 7.17 -0.45
C GLY A 46 3.05 7.66 -0.86
N ASP A 47 3.31 7.82 -2.16
CA ASP A 47 4.57 8.35 -2.69
C ASP A 47 4.77 9.82 -2.28
N ILE A 48 3.72 10.65 -2.34
CA ILE A 48 3.80 12.03 -1.85
C ILE A 48 4.13 12.07 -0.36
N ALA A 49 3.51 11.19 0.44
CA ALA A 49 3.81 11.11 1.87
C ALA A 49 5.27 10.67 2.09
N LEU A 50 5.74 9.66 1.37
CA LEU A 50 7.13 9.22 1.44
C LEU A 50 8.13 10.34 1.10
N GLN A 51 7.89 11.05 -0.01
CA GLN A 51 8.74 12.16 -0.45
C GLN A 51 8.81 13.27 0.60
N LYS A 52 7.66 13.65 1.18
CA LYS A 52 7.61 14.64 2.27
C LYS A 52 8.38 14.16 3.50
N GLY A 53 8.25 12.89 3.87
CA GLY A 53 9.02 12.33 4.99
C GLY A 53 10.53 12.37 4.74
N ILE A 54 10.97 12.09 3.51
CA ILE A 54 12.38 12.19 3.12
C ILE A 54 12.86 13.65 3.13
N GLU A 55 12.02 14.58 2.68
CA GLU A 55 12.31 16.02 2.74
C GLU A 55 12.44 16.51 4.18
N ASP A 56 11.52 16.12 5.06
CA ASP A 56 11.57 16.44 6.49
C ASP A 56 12.85 15.88 7.13
N LEU A 57 13.23 14.64 6.81
CA LEU A 57 14.50 14.06 7.28
C LEU A 57 15.70 14.89 6.83
N LYS A 58 15.72 15.34 5.57
CA LYS A 58 16.82 16.18 5.04
C LYS A 58 16.88 17.53 5.72
N LEU A 59 15.74 18.14 6.02
CA LEU A 59 15.67 19.45 6.69
C LEU A 59 16.10 19.38 8.17
N GLN A 60 15.85 18.25 8.82
CA GLN A 60 16.23 18.04 10.22
C GLN A 60 17.69 17.60 10.40
N TYR A 61 18.34 17.12 9.34
CA TYR A 61 19.71 16.63 9.40
C TYR A 61 20.74 17.78 9.32
N ASN A 62 21.68 17.81 10.26
CA ASN A 62 22.80 18.76 10.27
C ASN A 62 24.10 18.00 10.00
N ASP A 63 24.85 18.41 8.98
CA ASP A 63 26.08 17.75 8.56
C ASP A 63 27.23 18.07 9.54
N ASN A 64 27.93 17.04 10.02
CA ASN A 64 29.19 17.19 10.74
C ASN A 64 30.37 17.04 9.76
N PHE A 65 30.86 18.16 9.22
CA PHE A 65 31.95 18.15 8.24
C PHE A 65 33.33 17.77 8.82
N TRP A 66 33.45 17.56 10.13
CA TRP A 66 34.66 17.03 10.77
C TRP A 66 34.74 15.50 10.73
N GLU A 67 33.64 14.84 10.40
CA GLU A 67 33.54 13.39 10.27
C GLU A 67 33.25 12.99 8.83
N ILE A 68 33.45 11.71 8.52
CA ILE A 68 33.05 11.16 7.22
C ILE A 68 31.52 11.17 7.15
N LEU A 69 30.98 11.90 6.17
CA LEU A 69 29.54 12.02 5.99
C LEU A 69 28.93 10.65 5.64
N PRO A 70 27.83 10.24 6.30
CA PRO A 70 27.15 9.01 5.95
C PRO A 70 26.45 9.16 4.60
N ILE A 71 26.37 8.05 3.86
CA ILE A 71 25.62 7.99 2.59
C ILE A 71 24.13 8.25 2.85
N GLU A 72 23.63 7.80 4.00
CA GLU A 72 22.24 7.93 4.40
C GLU A 72 22.09 8.97 5.50
N ARG A 73 21.19 9.93 5.30
CA ARG A 73 20.92 11.03 6.25
C ARG A 73 19.97 10.63 7.38
N MET A 74 19.85 9.35 7.65
CA MET A 74 18.97 8.82 8.69
C MET A 74 19.78 8.71 9.99
N VAL A 75 19.27 9.28 11.08
CA VAL A 75 19.93 9.19 12.38
C VAL A 75 19.59 7.83 13.00
N VAL A 76 20.49 6.87 12.85
CA VAL A 76 20.38 5.55 13.49
C VAL A 76 20.90 5.68 14.93
N SER A 77 20.02 6.02 15.88
CA SER A 77 20.36 5.88 17.31
C SER A 77 20.20 4.41 17.73
N LYS A 78 21.03 3.95 18.68
CA LYS A 78 20.94 2.57 19.22
C LYS A 78 19.58 2.26 19.87
N GLU A 79 18.84 3.27 20.34
CA GLU A 79 17.49 3.11 20.90
C GLU A 79 16.44 2.82 19.81
N ASN A 80 16.53 3.46 18.63
CA ASN A 80 15.60 3.25 17.52
C ASN A 80 15.65 1.83 16.92
N SER A 81 16.58 0.98 17.39
CA SER A 81 16.74 -0.42 16.97
C SER A 81 15.92 -1.40 17.80
N LEU A 82 15.24 -0.94 18.86
CA LEU A 82 14.37 -1.79 19.67
C LEU A 82 13.08 -2.13 18.90
N PRO A 83 12.70 -3.42 18.79
CA PRO A 83 11.47 -3.82 18.11
C PRO A 83 10.25 -3.26 18.85
N GLY A 84 9.62 -2.24 18.27
CA GLY A 84 8.39 -1.61 18.80
C GLY A 84 8.45 -0.09 18.92
N GLU A 85 9.62 0.52 18.87
CA GLU A 85 9.76 1.98 18.87
C GLU A 85 9.65 2.52 17.44
N LYS A 86 8.53 3.19 17.14
CA LYS A 86 8.35 3.90 15.87
C LYS A 86 9.11 5.23 15.94
N THR A 87 10.00 5.51 15.00
CA THR A 87 10.43 6.88 14.70
C THR A 87 9.21 7.62 14.14
N LYS A 88 8.53 8.43 14.95
CA LYS A 88 7.18 8.94 14.63
C LYS A 88 7.18 10.06 13.58
N ASN A 89 7.76 9.84 12.40
CA ASN A 89 7.46 10.69 11.26
C ASN A 89 6.08 10.29 10.71
N ALA A 90 5.10 11.16 10.93
CA ALA A 90 3.72 10.96 10.49
C ALA A 90 3.59 10.74 8.97
N ASN A 91 4.57 11.21 8.18
CA ASN A 91 4.59 11.01 6.74
C ASN A 91 4.96 9.56 6.36
N PHE A 92 5.88 8.92 7.08
CA PHE A 92 6.20 7.49 6.85
C PHE A 92 5.08 6.57 7.31
N GLU A 93 4.44 6.89 8.44
CA GLU A 93 3.25 6.14 8.89
C GLU A 93 2.10 6.23 7.87
N ARG A 94 1.87 7.41 7.29
CA ARG A 94 0.89 7.58 6.22
C ARG A 94 1.25 6.80 4.96
N ALA A 95 2.52 6.78 4.56
CA ALA A 95 2.99 6.00 3.42
C ALA A 95 2.78 4.50 3.66
N GLU A 96 3.10 3.99 4.85
CA GLU A 96 2.86 2.59 5.24
C GLU A 96 1.37 2.25 5.27
N GLU A 97 0.52 3.11 5.83
CA GLU A 97 -0.93 2.88 5.88
C GLU A 97 -1.50 2.76 4.46
N LYS A 98 -1.08 3.64 3.55
CA LYS A 98 -1.50 3.60 2.15
C LYS A 98 -1.02 2.33 1.48
N ALA A 99 0.27 2.00 1.58
CA ALA A 99 0.81 0.78 0.98
C ALA A 99 0.09 -0.48 1.51
N THR A 100 -0.11 -0.57 2.82
CA THR A 100 -0.84 -1.67 3.47
C THR A 100 -2.29 -1.74 2.99
N LYS A 101 -2.96 -0.59 2.83
CA LYS A 101 -4.32 -0.53 2.29
C LYS A 101 -4.38 -0.99 0.83
N ALA A 102 -3.39 -0.68 0.00
CA ALA A 102 -3.31 -1.21 -1.36
C ALA A 102 -3.22 -2.73 -1.35
N ILE A 103 -2.29 -3.28 -0.56
CA ILE A 103 -2.07 -4.72 -0.43
C ILE A 103 -3.34 -5.42 0.06
N GLN A 104 -3.92 -4.96 1.17
CA GLN A 104 -5.05 -5.65 1.80
C GLN A 104 -6.38 -5.51 1.04
N LYS A 105 -6.64 -4.35 0.43
CA LYS A 105 -7.96 -4.06 -0.17
C LYS A 105 -8.00 -4.17 -1.69
N ARG A 106 -6.84 -4.17 -2.35
CA ARG A 106 -6.74 -4.10 -3.82
C ARG A 106 -5.93 -5.23 -4.43
N SER A 107 -5.33 -6.11 -3.63
CA SER A 107 -4.82 -7.39 -4.12
C SER A 107 -5.95 -8.18 -4.79
N MET A 108 -5.61 -8.78 -5.92
CA MET A 108 -6.43 -9.69 -6.70
C MET A 108 -5.65 -10.98 -6.93
N ASN A 109 -5.41 -11.72 -5.84
CA ASN A 109 -4.81 -13.04 -5.90
C ASN A 109 -5.86 -14.07 -6.36
N ILE A 110 -5.74 -14.53 -7.61
CA ILE A 110 -6.61 -15.52 -8.23
C ILE A 110 -5.73 -16.63 -8.79
N ASP A 111 -6.02 -17.88 -8.40
CA ASP A 111 -5.23 -19.07 -8.78
C ASP A 111 -3.73 -18.94 -8.44
N GLY A 112 -3.41 -18.28 -7.32
CA GLY A 112 -2.03 -18.05 -6.87
C GLY A 112 -1.28 -16.98 -7.66
N LYS A 113 -1.96 -16.26 -8.57
CA LYS A 113 -1.37 -15.17 -9.35
C LYS A 113 -2.03 -13.84 -8.98
N GLU A 114 -1.20 -12.87 -8.63
CA GLU A 114 -1.64 -11.49 -8.44
C GLU A 114 -2.01 -10.89 -9.81
N LYS A 115 -3.27 -10.45 -9.93
CA LYS A 115 -3.79 -9.85 -11.16
C LYS A 115 -3.69 -8.33 -11.15
N ASN A 116 -3.44 -7.69 -10.01
CA ASN A 116 -3.25 -6.25 -9.93
C ASN A 116 -1.79 -5.89 -10.24
N SER A 117 -1.55 -5.24 -11.38
CA SER A 117 -0.22 -4.85 -11.83
C SER A 117 0.47 -3.77 -10.98
N GLN A 118 -0.20 -3.24 -9.96
CA GLN A 118 0.35 -2.21 -9.08
C GLN A 118 0.75 -2.76 -7.71
N MET A 119 0.63 -4.08 -7.51
CA MET A 119 0.92 -4.67 -6.20
C MET A 119 2.41 -4.71 -5.87
N ASP A 120 3.26 -4.86 -6.90
CA ASP A 120 4.71 -4.80 -6.77
C ASP A 120 5.16 -3.41 -6.28
N GLU A 121 4.61 -2.36 -6.90
CA GLU A 121 4.88 -0.98 -6.49
C GLU A 121 4.40 -0.74 -5.05
N ALA A 122 3.26 -1.33 -4.64
CA ALA A 122 2.77 -1.21 -3.27
C ALA A 122 3.70 -1.88 -2.24
N HIS A 123 4.24 -3.05 -2.55
CA HIS A 123 5.25 -3.71 -1.71
C HIS A 123 6.57 -2.91 -1.65
N LEU A 124 6.99 -2.33 -2.78
CA LEU A 124 8.16 -1.45 -2.83
C LEU A 124 7.97 -0.19 -1.97
N LEU A 125 6.81 0.45 -2.05
CA LEU A 125 6.45 1.60 -1.23
C LEU A 125 6.42 1.24 0.26
N LEU A 126 5.84 0.08 0.61
CA LEU A 126 5.82 -0.42 1.99
C LEU A 126 7.23 -0.61 2.55
N GLY A 127 8.12 -1.22 1.77
CA GLY A 127 9.52 -1.42 2.14
C GLY A 127 10.25 -0.09 2.33
N LYS A 128 10.10 0.85 1.39
CA LYS A 128 10.69 2.19 1.52
C LYS A 128 10.21 2.93 2.76
N ALA A 129 8.89 2.94 3.01
CA ALA A 129 8.33 3.61 4.18
C ALA A 129 8.90 3.05 5.50
N ARG A 130 8.99 1.72 5.61
CA ARG A 130 9.57 1.05 6.79
C ARG A 130 11.08 1.26 6.91
N TYR A 131 11.79 1.32 5.78
CA TYR A 131 13.22 1.58 5.73
C TYR A 131 13.58 2.96 6.28
N TYR A 132 12.89 4.00 5.80
CA TYR A 132 13.10 5.37 6.27
C TYR A 132 12.59 5.60 7.71
N ASP A 133 11.71 4.72 8.19
CA ASP A 133 11.29 4.64 9.58
C ASP A 133 12.19 3.72 10.42
N LEU A 134 13.42 3.44 9.98
CA LEU A 134 14.44 2.67 10.69
C LEU A 134 14.05 1.21 11.04
N ARG A 135 12.94 0.71 10.50
CA ARG A 135 12.44 -0.66 10.69
C ARG A 135 12.98 -1.57 9.61
N PHE A 136 14.28 -1.88 9.69
CA PHE A 136 14.99 -2.63 8.66
C PHE A 136 14.47 -4.07 8.45
N VAL A 137 14.15 -4.80 9.53
CA VAL A 137 13.63 -6.18 9.41
C VAL A 137 12.25 -6.21 8.74
N PRO A 138 11.26 -5.42 9.16
CA PRO A 138 9.98 -5.31 8.44
C PRO A 138 10.09 -4.75 7.02
N ALA A 139 11.09 -3.90 6.75
CA ALA A 139 11.35 -3.40 5.40
C ALA A 139 11.87 -4.51 4.48
N LEU A 140 12.81 -5.32 4.98
CA LEU A 140 13.36 -6.47 4.26
C LEU A 140 12.27 -7.48 3.89
N GLU A 141 11.34 -7.76 4.80
CA GLU A 141 10.18 -8.62 4.53
C GLU A 141 9.36 -8.07 3.36
N ALA A 142 9.02 -6.78 3.39
CA ALA A 142 8.26 -6.13 2.32
C ALA A 142 9.00 -6.15 0.97
N PHE A 143 10.32 -5.93 0.97
CA PHE A 143 11.14 -6.03 -0.24
C PHE A 143 11.24 -7.47 -0.76
N SER A 144 11.24 -8.48 0.11
CA SER A 144 11.28 -9.87 -0.32
C SER A 144 10.05 -10.24 -1.15
N HIS A 145 8.86 -9.72 -0.79
CA HIS A 145 7.64 -9.89 -1.56
C HIS A 145 7.73 -9.27 -2.97
N PHE A 146 8.33 -8.07 -3.08
CA PHE A 146 8.58 -7.42 -4.38
C PHE A 146 9.55 -8.20 -5.27
N LEU A 147 10.60 -8.77 -4.67
CA LEU A 147 11.59 -9.56 -5.43
C LEU A 147 10.98 -10.86 -5.97
N VAL A 148 10.16 -11.54 -5.17
CA VAL A 148 9.47 -12.76 -5.61
C VAL A 148 8.47 -12.48 -6.72
N SER A 149 7.74 -11.36 -6.65
CA SER A 149 6.74 -11.03 -7.67
C SER A 149 7.35 -10.56 -9.00
N SER A 150 8.52 -9.91 -8.96
CA SER A 150 9.23 -9.44 -10.17
C SER A 150 9.95 -10.54 -10.97
N GLN A 151 10.07 -11.76 -10.45
CA GLN A 151 10.75 -12.89 -11.10
C GLN A 151 9.80 -13.82 -11.90
N VAL A 152 8.52 -13.46 -12.03
CA VAL A 152 7.47 -14.25 -12.72
C VAL A 152 6.90 -13.47 -13.89
#